data_AF-A0A960DUP9-F1
#
_entry.id   AF-A0A960DUP9-F1
#
_cell.length_a   1.000
_cell.length_b   1.000
_cell.length_c   1.000
_cell.angle_alpha   90.00
_cell.angle_beta   90.00
_cell.angle_gamma   90.00
#
_symmetry.space_group_name_H-M   'P 1'
#
loop_
_entity.id
_entity.type
_entity.pdbx_description
1 polymer ?
#
loop_
_entity_poly.entity_id
_entity_poly.type
_entity_poly.pdbx_seq_one_letter_code
_entity_poly.pdbx_strand_id
1 'polypeptide(L)'
;VSDEEQERRFQERINNPEKRWKLSPMDLESRVRWADYSRAKDTMFVHTDTPTSPWWVVNADDKKRARLNCIDHLLAQVPYEDVTSGPVVELPERPKDDYRRPHLTHTTFVPERY
;
A
#
# COMPACT_ATOMS: atom_id res chain seq x y z
N VAL A 1 -14.99 5.52 9.54
CA VAL A 1 -15.76 4.41 8.93
C VAL A 1 -17.18 4.57 9.46
N SER A 2 -18.19 4.53 8.60
CA SER A 2 -19.59 4.56 9.05
C SER A 2 -19.93 3.32 9.88
N ASP A 3 -20.94 3.43 10.74
CA ASP A 3 -21.42 2.31 11.58
C ASP A 3 -21.89 1.13 10.71
N GLU A 4 -22.61 1.44 9.63
CA GLU A 4 -23.08 0.46 8.64
C GLU A 4 -21.92 -0.32 8.00
N GLU A 5 -20.87 0.38 7.55
CA GLU A 5 -19.70 -0.25 6.95
C GLU A 5 -18.86 -1.01 7.99
N GLN A 6 -18.82 -0.54 9.24
CA GLN A 6 -18.21 -1.29 10.33
C GLN A 6 -18.94 -2.62 10.52
N GLU A 7 -20.27 -2.60 10.66
CA GLU A 7 -21.08 -3.82 10.84
C GLU A 7 -20.91 -4.80 9.69
N ARG A 8 -20.99 -4.31 8.45
CA ARG A 8 -20.78 -5.14 7.26
C ARG A 8 -19.42 -5.86 7.30
N ARG A 9 -18.36 -5.17 7.74
CA ARG A 9 -17.01 -5.76 7.88
C ARG A 9 -16.92 -6.78 9.00
N PHE A 10 -17.60 -6.58 10.12
CA PHE A 10 -17.65 -7.57 11.20
C PHE A 10 -18.33 -8.84 10.73
N GLN A 11 -19.50 -8.74 10.10
CA GLN A 11 -20.21 -9.88 9.53
C GLN A 11 -19.37 -10.63 8.48
N GLU A 12 -18.70 -9.90 7.59
CA GLU A 12 -17.79 -10.50 6.61
C GLU A 12 -16.64 -11.29 7.27
N ARG A 13 -16.08 -10.78 8.38
CA ARG A 13 -15.00 -11.47 9.12
C ARG A 13 -15.49 -12.70 9.89
N ILE A 14 -16.72 -12.68 10.41
CA ILE A 14 -17.33 -13.83 11.10
C ILE A 14 -17.53 -14.97 10.10
N ASN A 15 -18.06 -14.63 8.91
CA ASN A 15 -18.43 -15.60 7.89
C ASN A 15 -17.25 -16.08 7.03
N ASN A 16 -16.12 -15.38 7.01
CA ASN A 16 -14.93 -15.76 6.25
C ASN A 16 -13.82 -16.38 7.14
N PRO A 17 -13.53 -17.69 7.02
CA PRO A 17 -12.50 -18.37 7.81
C PRO A 17 -11.10 -17.73 7.72
N GLU A 18 -10.71 -17.20 6.56
CA GLU A 18 -9.38 -16.61 6.33
C GLU A 18 -9.20 -15.27 7.06
N LYS A 19 -10.30 -14.60 7.40
CA LYS A 19 -10.31 -13.28 8.05
C LYS A 19 -10.70 -13.36 9.53
N ARG A 20 -11.16 -14.51 10.01
CA ARG A 20 -11.71 -14.72 11.36
C ARG A 20 -10.69 -14.44 12.46
N TRP A 21 -9.41 -14.73 12.23
CA TRP A 21 -8.33 -14.44 13.19
C TRP A 21 -8.18 -12.96 13.53
N LYS A 22 -8.75 -12.06 12.72
CA LYS A 22 -8.77 -10.60 12.94
C LYS A 22 -9.91 -10.14 13.88
N LEU A 23 -10.64 -11.08 14.48
CA LEU A 23 -11.67 -10.80 15.48
C LEU A 23 -11.16 -11.26 16.84
N SER A 24 -11.04 -10.30 17.74
CA SER A 24 -10.76 -10.53 19.15
C SER A 24 -12.02 -10.28 20.00
N PRO A 25 -12.08 -10.81 21.23
CA PRO A 25 -13.15 -10.47 22.18
C PRO A 25 -13.26 -8.96 22.41
N MET A 26 -12.14 -8.24 22.37
CA MET A 26 -12.11 -6.78 22.53
C MET A 26 -12.79 -6.06 21.37
N ASP A 27 -12.70 -6.57 20.14
CA ASP A 27 -13.37 -5.95 19.00
C ASP A 27 -14.90 -5.96 19.17
N LEU A 28 -15.46 -7.03 19.75
CA LEU A 28 -16.88 -7.12 20.05
C LEU A 28 -17.31 -6.12 21.14
N GLU A 29 -16.52 -6.02 22.21
CA GLU A 29 -16.75 -5.01 23.26
C GLU A 29 -16.63 -3.58 22.70
N SER A 30 -15.68 -3.35 21.79
CA SER A 30 -15.48 -2.04 21.18
C SER A 30 -16.67 -1.59 20.34
N ARG A 31 -17.40 -2.55 19.74
CA ARG A 31 -18.64 -2.27 19.01
C ARG A 31 -19.73 -1.75 19.95
N VAL A 32 -19.90 -2.39 21.11
CA VAL A 32 -20.88 -1.95 22.13
C VAL A 32 -20.54 -0.53 22.63
N ARG A 33 -19.24 -0.23 22.74
CA ARG A 33 -18.73 1.06 23.22
C ARG A 33 -18.49 2.10 22.12
N TRP A 34 -19.13 1.95 20.95
CA TRP A 34 -18.95 2.87 19.82
C TRP A 34 -19.05 4.35 20.20
N ALA A 35 -20.05 4.72 21.01
CA ALA A 35 -20.25 6.08 21.47
C ALA A 35 -19.11 6.58 22.38
N ASP A 36 -18.58 5.71 23.24
CA ASP A 36 -17.45 6.05 24.12
C ASP A 36 -16.18 6.30 23.31
N TYR A 37 -15.90 5.44 22.33
CA TYR A 37 -14.77 5.62 21.41
C TYR A 37 -14.93 6.90 20.58
N SER A 38 -16.14 7.22 20.13
CA SER A 38 -16.42 8.45 19.40
C SER A 38 -16.14 9.68 20.26
N ARG A 39 -16.63 9.71 21.50
CA ARG A 39 -16.35 10.79 22.47
C ARG A 39 -14.87 10.92 22.79
N ALA A 40 -14.16 9.79 22.97
CA ALA A 40 -12.73 9.79 23.24
C ALA A 40 -11.94 10.36 22.06
N LYS A 41 -12.28 9.98 20.83
CA LYS A 41 -11.68 10.50 19.59
C LYS A 41 -11.91 12.00 19.44
N ASP A 42 -13.14 12.47 19.68
CA ASP A 42 -13.46 13.91 19.62
C ASP A 42 -12.68 14.70 20.70
N THR A 43 -12.59 14.16 21.92
CA THR A 43 -11.79 14.75 23.00
C THR A 43 -10.30 14.82 22.63
N MET A 44 -9.76 13.77 22.01
CA MET A 44 -8.38 13.73 21.52
C MET A 44 -8.13 14.84 20.50
N PHE A 45 -9.02 15.03 19.52
CA PHE A 45 -8.87 16.09 18.53
C PHE A 45 -8.88 17.48 19.16
N VAL A 46 -9.82 17.75 20.08
CA VAL A 46 -9.90 19.05 20.77
C VAL A 46 -8.58 19.45 21.46
N HIS A 47 -7.85 18.48 22.03
CA HIS A 47 -6.66 18.76 22.83
C HIS A 47 -5.33 18.60 22.08
N THR A 48 -5.29 17.80 21.01
CA THR A 48 -4.03 17.39 20.36
C THR A 48 -3.93 17.82 18.90
N ASP A 49 -5.01 18.28 18.29
CA ASP A 49 -4.97 18.85 16.95
C ASP A 49 -4.37 20.26 17.00
N THR A 50 -3.14 20.40 16.50
CA THR A 50 -2.40 21.67 16.54
C THR A 50 -1.93 22.04 15.14
N PRO A 51 -1.76 23.34 14.81
CA PRO A 51 -1.29 23.73 13.47
C PRO A 51 0.08 23.16 13.09
N THR A 52 0.93 22.89 14.09
CA THR A 52 2.27 22.28 13.90
C THR A 52 2.21 20.76 13.77
N SER A 53 1.14 20.12 14.23
CA SER A 53 0.95 18.67 14.21
C SER A 53 -0.54 18.36 14.04
N PRO A 54 -1.08 18.59 12.83
CA PRO A 54 -2.50 18.44 12.57
C PRO A 54 -2.91 16.97 12.47
N TRP A 55 -4.13 16.67 12.90
CA TRP A 55 -4.79 15.39 12.66
C TRP A 55 -5.54 15.41 11.32
N TRP A 56 -5.22 14.46 10.43
CA TRP A 56 -5.90 14.30 9.15
C TRP A 56 -6.94 13.18 9.20
N VAL A 57 -8.21 13.52 9.01
CA VAL A 57 -9.30 12.53 9.00
C VAL A 57 -9.45 11.92 7.61
N VAL A 58 -9.30 10.59 7.51
CA VAL A 58 -9.44 9.86 6.24
C VAL A 58 -10.75 9.06 6.22
N ASN A 59 -11.59 9.34 5.23
CA ASN A 59 -12.82 8.57 4.99
C ASN A 59 -12.49 7.16 4.50
N ALA A 60 -12.74 6.16 5.35
CA ALA A 60 -12.27 4.79 5.16
C ALA A 60 -13.38 3.77 4.81
N ASP A 61 -14.51 4.23 4.28
CA ASP A 61 -15.61 3.36 3.86
C ASP A 61 -15.23 2.55 2.61
N ASP A 62 -14.68 3.21 1.59
CA ASP A 62 -13.95 2.54 0.50
C ASP A 62 -12.47 2.41 0.86
N LYS A 63 -12.02 1.17 1.13
CA LYS A 63 -10.64 0.86 1.49
C LYS A 63 -9.62 1.29 0.44
N LYS A 64 -9.93 1.17 -0.86
CA LYS A 64 -8.98 1.49 -1.93
C LYS A 64 -8.79 2.99 -2.01
N ARG A 65 -9.88 3.76 -2.02
CA ARG A 65 -9.83 5.22 -2.04
C ARG A 65 -9.16 5.79 -0.79
N ALA A 66 -9.46 5.25 0.39
CA ALA A 66 -8.84 5.68 1.63
C ALA A 66 -7.30 5.52 1.61
N ARG A 67 -6.82 4.40 1.07
CA ARG A 67 -5.38 4.13 0.92
C ARG A 67 -4.74 5.09 -0.08
N LEU A 68 -5.34 5.27 -1.25
CA LEU A 68 -4.82 6.17 -2.28
C LEU A 68 -4.74 7.61 -1.76
N ASN A 69 -5.81 8.12 -1.15
CA ASN A 69 -5.82 9.48 -0.60
C ASN A 69 -4.82 9.66 0.54
N CYS A 70 -4.65 8.64 1.40
CA CYS A 70 -3.66 8.70 2.47
C CYS A 70 -2.23 8.75 1.94
N ILE A 71 -1.90 7.91 0.95
CA ILE A 71 -0.59 7.88 0.30
C ILE A 71 -0.32 9.20 -0.44
N ASP A 72 -1.28 9.64 -1.24
CA ASP A 72 -1.19 10.89 -2.01
C ASP A 72 -0.98 12.11 -1.10
N HIS A 73 -1.80 12.25 -0.05
CA HIS A 73 -1.65 13.33 0.92
C HIS A 73 -0.29 13.30 1.61
N LEU A 74 0.18 12.12 2.05
CA LEU A 74 1.48 11.98 2.70
C LEU A 74 2.63 12.39 1.76
N LEU A 75 2.60 11.94 0.51
CA LEU A 75 3.59 12.29 -0.49
C LEU A 75 3.59 13.79 -0.80
N ALA A 76 2.42 14.43 -0.84
CA ALA A 76 2.30 15.88 -1.03
C ALA A 76 2.89 16.72 0.11
N GLN A 77 3.05 16.16 1.32
CA GLN A 77 3.67 16.86 2.46
C GLN A 77 5.20 16.84 2.44
N VAL A 78 5.82 15.91 1.70
CA VAL A 78 7.27 15.73 1.69
C VAL A 78 7.81 16.17 0.33
N PRO A 79 8.77 17.10 0.25
CA PRO A 79 9.40 17.40 -1.03
C PRO A 79 10.21 16.17 -1.48
N TYR A 80 9.81 15.57 -2.61
CA TYR A 80 10.52 14.46 -3.24
C TYR A 80 10.68 14.73 -4.73
N GLU A 81 11.72 14.14 -5.32
CA GLU A 81 11.97 14.18 -6.75
C GLU A 81 11.52 12.87 -7.40
N ASP A 82 11.03 12.96 -8.63
CA ASP A 82 10.68 11.77 -9.41
C ASP A 82 11.96 11.03 -9.84
N VAL A 83 12.19 9.87 -9.21
CA VAL A 83 13.31 8.97 -9.51
C VAL A 83 12.93 7.85 -10.50
N THR A 84 11.65 7.74 -10.86
CA THR A 84 11.16 6.70 -11.78
C THR A 84 11.61 6.95 -13.20
N SER A 85 11.75 8.22 -13.57
CA SER A 85 12.33 8.67 -14.84
C SER A 85 13.85 8.77 -14.72
N GLY A 86 14.53 7.65 -14.45
CA GLY A 86 15.99 7.60 -14.59
C GLY A 86 16.41 8.05 -16.00
N PRO A 87 17.64 8.55 -16.19
CA PRO A 87 18.10 8.95 -17.52
C PRO A 87 17.86 7.78 -18.49
N VAL A 88 17.32 8.09 -19.67
CA VAL A 88 17.15 7.11 -20.74
C VAL A 88 18.51 6.44 -20.93
N VAL A 89 18.60 5.16 -20.55
CA VAL A 89 19.82 4.39 -20.76
C VAL A 89 19.87 4.08 -22.24
N GLU A 90 20.55 4.95 -23.00
CA GLU A 90 20.85 4.67 -24.39
C GLU A 90 21.83 3.50 -24.44
N LEU A 91 21.42 2.41 -25.08
CA LEU A 91 22.33 1.30 -25.34
C LEU A 91 23.39 1.80 -26.34
N PRO A 92 24.68 1.82 -25.97
CA PRO A 92 25.72 2.29 -26.88
C PRO A 92 25.78 1.37 -28.10
N GLU A 93 26.09 1.95 -29.26
CA GLU A 93 26.39 1.14 -30.45
C GLU A 93 27.54 0.18 -30.15
N ARG A 94 27.38 -1.09 -30.53
CA ARG A 94 28.46 -2.06 -30.41
C ARG A 94 29.63 -1.59 -31.30
N PRO A 95 30.86 -1.56 -30.79
CA PRO A 95 32.03 -1.32 -31.63
C PRO A 95 32.04 -2.33 -32.78
N LYS A 96 32.16 -1.85 -34.01
CA LYS A 96 32.40 -2.71 -35.18
C LYS A 96 33.88 -3.08 -35.18
N ASP A 97 34.19 -4.23 -34.59
CA ASP A 97 35.51 -4.84 -34.65
C ASP A 97 35.57 -5.88 -35.78
N ASP A 98 36.77 -6.19 -36.29
CA ASP A 98 37.01 -7.24 -37.30
C ASP A 98 37.04 -8.65 -36.67
N TYR A 99 36.65 -8.76 -35.39
CA TYR A 99 36.58 -10.03 -34.70
C TYR A 99 35.53 -10.96 -35.34
N ARG A 100 36.02 -12.03 -35.96
CA ARG A 100 35.19 -13.13 -36.46
C ARG A 100 35.04 -14.18 -35.37
N ARG A 101 33.82 -14.35 -34.86
CA ARG A 101 33.52 -15.48 -33.97
C ARG A 101 33.85 -16.79 -34.69
N PRO A 102 34.48 -17.77 -34.01
CA PRO A 102 34.65 -19.11 -34.54
C PRO A 102 33.31 -19.71 -34.98
N HIS A 103 33.34 -20.58 -35.98
CA HIS A 103 32.13 -21.29 -36.40
C HIS A 103 31.53 -22.09 -35.23
N LEU A 104 30.21 -22.01 -35.06
CA LEU A 104 29.47 -22.67 -33.99
C LEU A 104 29.70 -24.19 -33.97
N THR A 105 30.11 -24.77 -35.11
CA THR A 105 30.50 -26.17 -35.27
C THR A 105 31.65 -26.62 -34.37
N HIS A 106 32.48 -25.70 -33.87
CA HIS A 106 33.56 -26.00 -32.91
C HIS A 106 33.14 -25.87 -31.44
N THR A 107 31.87 -25.53 -31.18
CA THR A 107 31.35 -25.31 -29.82
C THR A 107 30.46 -26.48 -29.39
N THR A 108 30.69 -27.00 -28.19
CA THR A 108 29.81 -28.01 -27.59
C THR A 108 28.60 -27.32 -26.98
N PHE A 109 27.40 -27.58 -27.52
CA PHE A 109 26.14 -27.03 -26.99
C PHE A 109 25.53 -27.94 -25.94
N VAL A 110 24.88 -27.33 -24.94
CA VAL A 110 24.01 -28.05 -24.01
C VAL A 110 22.75 -28.48 -24.79
N PRO A 111 22.26 -29.73 -24.62
CA PRO A 111 21.03 -30.16 -25.29
C PRO A 111 19.82 -29.29 -24.90
N GLU A 112 19.12 -28.76 -25.88
CA GLU A 112 17.83 -28.09 -25.67
C GLU A 112 16.77 -29.14 -25.31
N ARG A 113 16.10 -28.96 -24.16
CA ARG A 113 15.11 -29.89 -23.61
C ARG A 113 13.68 -29.34 -23.57
N TYR A 114 13.50 -28.08 -23.91
CA TYR A 114 12.21 -27.36 -23.90
C TYR A 114 12.08 -26.54 -25.16
#